data_AF-A0A7R8VU83-F1
#
_entry.id   AF-A0A7R8VU83-F1
#
_cell.length_a   1.000
_cell.length_b   1.000
_cell.length_c   1.000
_cell.angle_alpha   90.00
_cell.angle_beta   90.00
_cell.angle_gamma   90.00
#
_symmetry.space_group_name_H-M   'P 1'
#
loop_
_entity.id
_entity.type
_entity.pdbx_description
1 polymer ?
#
loop_
_entity_poly.entity_id
_entity_poly.type
_entity_poly.pdbx_seq_one_letter_code
_entity_poly.pdbx_strand_id
1 'polypeptide(L)'
;MFQHLDLDADELLSLQELYDLEHDQSEKCIKPFLDACDTDRDIFVSPREWCHCFEKTDRPCAAVKRRISPEQLGVYIPDCDDEGYYRSTQCHTSVGICWCVDKHGVEVANSRTRGKPSC
;
A
#
# COMPACT_ATOMS: atom_id res chain seq x y z
N MET A 1 -7.71 -3.61 18.88
CA MET A 1 -8.54 -4.50 18.03
C MET A 1 -8.08 -5.94 18.18
N PHE A 2 -6.78 -6.23 18.00
CA PHE A 2 -6.19 -7.57 18.21
C PHE A 2 -6.70 -8.29 19.47
N GLN A 3 -6.56 -7.67 20.65
CA GLN A 3 -6.97 -8.25 21.94
C GLN A 3 -8.47 -8.54 22.12
N HIS A 4 -9.34 -8.06 21.23
CA HIS A 4 -10.76 -8.43 21.28
C HIS A 4 -11.06 -9.71 20.51
N LEU A 5 -10.16 -10.11 19.61
CA LEU A 5 -10.27 -11.30 18.78
C LEU A 5 -9.49 -12.48 19.37
N ASP A 6 -8.45 -12.19 20.15
CA ASP A 6 -7.70 -13.17 20.93
C ASP A 6 -8.55 -13.62 22.13
N LEU A 7 -9.25 -14.76 21.98
CA LEU A 7 -10.25 -15.25 22.92
C LEU A 7 -9.65 -16.18 23.98
N ASP A 8 -8.55 -16.85 23.64
CA ASP A 8 -7.85 -17.76 24.56
C ASP A 8 -6.58 -17.14 25.18
N ALA A 9 -6.24 -15.91 24.80
CA ALA A 9 -5.17 -15.08 25.34
C ALA A 9 -3.77 -15.68 25.11
N ASP A 10 -3.58 -16.35 23.98
CA ASP A 10 -2.31 -16.95 23.59
C ASP A 10 -1.39 -16.00 22.78
N GLU A 11 -1.85 -14.77 22.56
CA GLU A 11 -1.21 -13.72 21.76
C GLU A 11 -1.09 -14.05 20.26
N LEU A 12 -1.83 -15.04 19.77
CA LEU A 12 -1.94 -15.38 18.35
C LEU A 12 -3.41 -15.25 17.93
N LEU A 13 -3.65 -15.11 16.62
CA LEU A 13 -4.99 -15.21 16.08
C LEU A 13 -5.07 -16.44 15.18
N SER A 14 -5.82 -17.43 15.64
CA SER A 14 -6.09 -18.66 14.91
C SER A 14 -7.27 -18.50 13.94
N LEU A 15 -7.40 -19.43 12.99
CA LEU A 15 -8.58 -19.52 12.10
C LEU A 15 -9.90 -19.63 12.88
N GLN A 16 -9.88 -20.18 14.09
CA GLN A 16 -11.07 -20.40 14.90
C GLN A 16 -11.58 -19.08 15.50
N GLU A 17 -10.67 -18.20 15.89
CA GLU A 17 -10.96 -16.87 16.44
C GLU A 17 -11.33 -15.86 15.35
N LEU A 18 -10.77 -16.05 14.15
CA LEU A 18 -11.08 -15.24 12.97
C LEU A 18 -12.33 -15.74 12.22
N TYR A 19 -12.92 -16.86 12.63
CA TYR A 19 -14.00 -17.55 11.91
C TYR A 19 -15.17 -16.62 11.55
N ASP A 20 -15.65 -15.84 12.51
CA ASP A 20 -16.79 -14.93 12.33
C ASP A 20 -16.48 -13.81 11.31
N LEU A 21 -15.23 -13.35 11.27
CA LEU A 21 -14.76 -12.33 10.32
C LEU A 21 -14.54 -12.90 8.92
N GLU A 22 -14.03 -14.14 8.81
CA GLU A 22 -13.80 -14.78 7.52
C GLU A 22 -15.09 -15.24 6.82
N HIS A 23 -16.15 -15.52 7.59
CA HIS A 23 -17.41 -16.07 7.09
C HIS A 23 -18.53 -15.02 6.98
N ASP A 24 -18.22 -13.74 7.20
CA ASP A 24 -19.14 -12.66 6.89
C ASP A 24 -19.27 -12.50 5.36
N GLN A 25 -20.49 -12.72 4.85
CA GLN A 25 -20.79 -12.63 3.42
C GLN A 25 -20.63 -11.22 2.84
N SER A 26 -20.62 -10.20 3.71
CA SER A 26 -20.36 -8.80 3.36
C SER A 26 -18.87 -8.45 3.29
N GLU A 27 -18.00 -9.28 3.88
CA GLU A 27 -16.56 -8.99 4.03
C GLU A 27 -15.67 -10.02 3.31
N LYS A 28 -15.98 -10.32 2.03
CA LYS A 28 -15.25 -11.26 1.17
C LYS A 28 -13.74 -10.97 1.00
N CYS A 29 -13.32 -9.75 1.34
CA CYS A 29 -11.94 -9.31 1.27
C CYS A 29 -11.13 -9.66 2.52
N ILE A 30 -11.77 -9.98 3.65
CA ILE A 30 -11.08 -10.16 4.93
C ILE A 30 -10.21 -11.42 4.94
N LYS A 31 -10.74 -12.56 4.49
CA LYS A 31 -9.97 -13.81 4.41
C LYS A 31 -8.67 -13.67 3.59
N PRO A 32 -8.72 -13.27 2.30
CA PRO A 32 -7.49 -13.09 1.52
C PRO A 32 -6.61 -11.92 2.01
N PHE A 33 -7.16 -10.98 2.78
CA PHE A 33 -6.38 -9.94 3.45
C PHE A 33 -5.58 -10.51 4.62
N LEU A 34 -6.22 -11.27 5.51
CA LEU A 34 -5.59 -11.92 6.66
C LEU A 34 -4.54 -12.96 6.23
N ASP A 35 -4.83 -13.73 5.19
CA ASP A 35 -3.86 -14.65 4.56
C ASP A 35 -2.60 -13.92 4.05
N ALA A 36 -2.72 -12.64 3.67
CA ALA A 36 -1.60 -11.81 3.22
C ALA A 36 -0.91 -11.05 4.38
N CYS A 37 -1.47 -11.12 5.58
CA CYS A 37 -0.89 -10.60 6.82
C CYS A 37 0.12 -11.59 7.41
N ASP A 38 -0.18 -12.88 7.31
CA ASP A 38 0.72 -13.97 7.67
C ASP A 38 1.97 -13.95 6.76
N THR A 39 3.04 -13.36 7.28
CA THR A 39 4.23 -12.99 6.50
C THR A 39 5.26 -14.13 6.53
N ASP A 40 5.31 -14.88 7.62
CA ASP A 40 6.18 -16.04 7.76
C ASP A 40 5.49 -17.38 7.41
N ARG A 41 4.18 -17.35 7.14
CA ARG A 41 3.34 -18.45 6.65
C ARG A 41 3.16 -19.56 7.67
N ASP A 42 3.05 -19.18 8.93
CA ASP A 42 2.91 -20.12 10.04
C ASP A 42 1.45 -20.45 10.39
N ILE A 43 0.49 -19.95 9.59
CA ILE A 43 -0.99 -20.07 9.72
C ILE A 43 -1.62 -19.26 10.85
N PHE A 44 -0.82 -18.61 11.68
CA PHE A 44 -1.28 -17.72 12.73
C PHE A 44 -1.00 -16.28 12.33
N VAL A 45 -1.73 -15.34 12.92
CA VAL A 45 -1.40 -13.92 12.78
C VAL A 45 -0.94 -13.39 14.12
N SER A 46 0.36 -13.17 14.24
CA SER A 46 0.96 -12.59 15.44
C SER A 46 0.61 -11.10 15.60
N PRO A 47 0.82 -10.48 16.78
CA PRO A 47 0.53 -9.05 16.99
C PRO A 47 1.39 -8.18 16.07
N ARG A 48 2.61 -8.64 15.75
CA ARG A 48 3.52 -7.94 14.85
C ARG A 48 3.00 -7.95 13.41
N GLU A 49 2.57 -9.10 12.92
CA GLU A 49 2.03 -9.25 11.57
C GLU A 49 0.72 -8.50 11.42
N TRP A 50 -0.15 -8.59 12.42
CA TRP A 50 -1.37 -7.80 12.49
C TRP A 50 -1.06 -6.31 12.33
N CYS A 51 -0.18 -5.77 13.18
CA CYS A 51 0.24 -4.36 13.08
C CYS A 51 0.81 -4.03 11.70
N HIS A 52 1.69 -4.87 11.15
CA HIS A 52 2.30 -4.63 9.85
C HIS A 52 1.28 -4.68 8.70
N CYS A 53 0.22 -5.47 8.86
CA CYS A 53 -0.84 -5.56 7.87
C CYS A 53 -1.70 -4.29 7.79
N PHE A 54 -1.93 -3.61 8.92
CA PHE A 54 -2.60 -2.31 8.97
C PHE A 54 -1.65 -1.13 8.76
N GLU A 55 -0.34 -1.33 8.93
CA GLU A 55 0.69 -0.37 8.52
C GLU A 55 0.74 -0.21 7.00
N LYS A 56 0.25 -1.22 6.25
CA LYS A 56 -0.05 -1.13 4.81
C LYS A 56 -1.31 -0.28 4.51
N THR A 57 -1.46 0.88 5.15
CA THR A 57 -2.06 2.02 4.44
C THR A 57 -1.08 2.35 3.31
N ASP A 58 -1.20 1.65 2.18
CA ASP A 58 -0.24 1.70 1.09
C ASP A 58 -0.07 3.17 0.70
N ARG A 59 1.08 3.75 1.08
CA ARG A 59 1.42 5.12 0.70
C ARG A 59 1.46 5.12 -0.83
N PRO A 60 0.59 5.89 -1.50
CA PRO A 60 0.13 5.56 -2.84
C PRO A 60 1.26 5.57 -3.87
N CYS A 61 2.28 6.41 -3.67
CA CYS A 61 3.47 6.41 -4.52
C CYS A 61 4.32 5.16 -4.35
N ALA A 62 4.66 4.79 -3.11
CA ALA A 62 5.45 3.59 -2.82
C ALA A 62 4.78 2.31 -3.32
N ALA A 63 3.45 2.23 -3.17
CA ALA A 63 2.65 1.10 -3.66
C ALA A 63 2.74 0.94 -5.18
N VAL A 64 2.61 2.03 -5.93
CA VAL A 64 2.76 2.03 -7.40
C VAL A 64 4.21 1.72 -7.79
N LYS A 65 5.19 2.33 -7.13
CA LYS A 65 6.62 2.14 -7.42
C LYS A 65 7.07 0.69 -7.26
N ARG A 66 6.57 -0.04 -6.24
CA ARG A 66 6.87 -1.48 -6.04
C ARG A 66 6.39 -2.38 -7.19
N ARG A 67 5.38 -1.97 -7.94
CA ARG A 67 4.82 -2.76 -9.06
C ARG A 67 5.55 -2.52 -10.39
N ILE A 68 6.46 -1.55 -10.44
CA ILE A 68 7.17 -1.17 -11.65
C ILE A 68 8.57 -1.78 -11.62
N SER A 69 8.88 -2.60 -12.62
CA SER A 69 10.23 -3.14 -12.80
C SER A 69 11.17 -2.08 -13.37
N PRO A 70 12.31 -1.78 -12.73
CA PRO A 70 13.26 -0.77 -13.22
C PRO A 70 13.91 -1.13 -14.57
N GLU A 71 13.84 -2.39 -14.98
CA GLU A 71 14.35 -2.89 -16.27
C GLU A 71 13.46 -2.47 -17.46
N GLN A 72 12.26 -1.96 -17.21
CA GLN A 72 11.30 -1.62 -18.25
C GLN A 72 11.56 -0.20 -18.78
N LEU A 73 12.31 -0.12 -19.89
CA LEU A 73 12.66 1.13 -20.54
C LEU A 73 11.42 1.90 -21.00
N GLY A 74 11.44 3.22 -20.75
CA GLY A 74 10.39 4.13 -21.20
C GLY A 74 9.19 4.25 -20.26
N VAL A 75 9.09 3.42 -19.22
CA VAL A 75 8.00 3.48 -18.23
C VAL A 75 8.16 4.68 -17.31
N TYR A 76 7.03 5.28 -16.91
CA TYR A 76 6.99 6.31 -15.89
C TYR A 76 7.19 5.68 -14.52
N ILE A 77 8.26 6.06 -13.83
CA ILE A 77 8.51 5.68 -12.45
C ILE A 77 8.17 6.90 -11.59
N PRO A 78 7.20 6.82 -10.67
CA PRO A 78 6.85 7.95 -9.85
C PRO A 78 7.97 8.26 -8.85
N ASP A 79 8.22 9.56 -8.65
CA ASP A 79 9.07 10.05 -7.57
C ASP A 79 8.27 10.11 -6.26
N CYS A 80 8.86 9.60 -5.19
CA CYS A 80 8.23 9.49 -3.89
C CYS A 80 9.10 10.18 -2.82
N ASP A 81 8.48 10.71 -1.79
CA ASP A 81 9.19 11.15 -0.59
C ASP A 81 9.58 9.97 0.31
N ASP A 82 10.28 10.28 1.42
CA ASP A 82 10.73 9.30 2.41
C ASP A 82 9.55 8.67 3.15
N GLU A 83 8.39 9.33 3.14
CA GLU A 83 7.14 8.82 3.66
C GLU A 83 6.36 8.02 2.60
N GLY A 84 6.86 7.83 1.38
CA GLY A 84 6.20 7.05 0.34
C GLY A 84 4.99 7.71 -0.33
N TYR A 85 4.75 9.00 -0.08
CA TYR A 85 3.79 9.82 -0.83
C TYR A 85 4.42 10.41 -2.09
N TYR A 86 3.59 10.96 -2.97
CA TYR A 86 4.09 11.60 -4.19
C TYR A 86 4.79 12.92 -3.86
N ARG A 87 5.96 13.16 -4.45
CA ARG A 87 6.54 14.50 -4.45
C ARG A 87 5.67 15.42 -5.31
N SER A 88 5.65 16.71 -4.98
CA SER A 88 4.78 17.68 -5.67
C SER A 88 5.06 17.78 -7.17
N THR A 89 6.29 17.50 -7.61
CA THR A 89 6.70 17.48 -9.02
C THR A 89 6.96 16.06 -9.47
N GLN A 90 6.22 15.60 -10.48
CA GLN A 90 6.45 14.31 -11.14
C GLN A 90 6.97 14.52 -12.55
N CYS A 91 7.87 13.64 -12.99
CA CYS A 91 8.47 13.71 -14.32
C CYS A 91 8.48 12.34 -15.00
N HIS A 92 8.02 12.30 -16.25
CA HIS A 92 8.19 11.15 -17.14
C HIS A 92 9.42 11.37 -18.02
N THR A 93 10.58 10.94 -17.53
CA THR A 93 11.89 11.24 -18.13
C THR A 93 12.02 10.77 -19.58
N SER A 94 11.38 9.66 -19.97
CA SER A 94 11.43 9.14 -21.35
C SER A 94 10.69 10.00 -22.37
N VAL A 95 9.64 10.72 -21.93
CA VAL A 95 8.85 11.62 -22.79
C VAL A 95 9.25 13.10 -22.57
N GLY A 96 9.97 13.39 -21.49
CA GLY A 96 10.45 14.73 -21.15
C GLY A 96 9.33 15.67 -20.67
N ILE A 97 8.26 15.12 -20.09
CA ILE A 97 7.12 15.88 -19.57
C ILE A 97 7.09 15.76 -18.05
N CYS A 98 6.87 16.88 -17.37
CA CYS A 98 6.67 16.94 -15.93
C CYS A 98 5.37 17.67 -15.58
N TRP A 99 4.80 17.41 -14.41
CA TRP A 99 3.55 17.99 -13.92
C TRP A 99 3.54 18.09 -12.39
N CYS A 100 2.60 18.87 -11.86
CA CYS A 100 2.38 18.97 -10.42
C CYS A 100 1.33 17.96 -9.96
N VAL A 101 1.52 17.39 -8.78
CA VAL A 101 0.55 16.49 -8.13
C VAL A 101 0.36 16.85 -6.66
N ASP A 102 -0.76 16.42 -6.07
CA ASP A 102 -0.91 16.37 -4.62
C ASP A 102 -0.20 15.14 -4.00
N LYS A 103 -0.21 15.03 -2.67
CA LYS A 103 0.42 13.91 -1.94
C LYS A 103 -0.11 12.53 -2.33
N HIS A 104 -1.31 12.45 -2.89
CA HIS A 104 -1.96 11.21 -3.32
C HIS A 104 -1.73 10.90 -4.80
N GLY A 105 -1.07 11.79 -5.54
CA GLY A 105 -0.74 11.61 -6.96
C GLY A 105 -1.76 12.20 -7.93
N VAL A 106 -2.73 12.99 -7.43
CA VAL A 106 -3.71 13.66 -8.30
C VAL A 106 -3.04 14.83 -9.00
N GLU A 107 -3.07 14.82 -10.33
CA GLU A 107 -2.49 15.89 -11.15
C GLU A 107 -3.24 17.21 -11.00
N VAL A 108 -2.49 18.30 -10.82
CA VAL A 108 -3.00 19.66 -10.87
C VAL A 108 -3.27 20.03 -12.32
N ALA A 109 -4.50 20.47 -12.61
CA ALA A 109 -4.91 20.84 -13.97
C ALA A 109 -3.97 21.89 -14.59
N ASN A 110 -3.65 21.70 -15.88
CA ASN A 110 -2.77 22.58 -16.66
C ASN A 110 -1.33 22.72 -16.14
N SER A 111 -0.82 21.77 -15.35
CA SER A 111 0.55 21.81 -14.82
C SER A 111 1.60 21.11 -15.71
N ARG A 112 1.18 20.37 -16.75
CA ARG A 112 2.08 19.66 -17.67
C ARG A 112 2.96 20.62 -18.45
N THR A 113 4.27 20.41 -18.39
CA THR A 113 5.27 21.20 -19.12
C THR A 113 6.46 20.34 -19.55
N ARG A 114 7.19 20.80 -20.57
CA ARG A 114 8.51 20.26 -20.94
C ARG A 114 9.57 21.01 -20.15
N GLY A 115 10.03 20.42 -19.05
CA GLY A 115 10.96 21.04 -18.10
C GLY A 115 10.44 20.97 -16.67
N LYS A 116 11.01 21.78 -15.77
CA LYS A 116 10.63 21.77 -14.35
C LYS A 116 9.38 22.66 -14.12
N PRO A 117 8.23 22.09 -13.71
CA PRO A 117 7.05 22.89 -13.36
C PRO A 117 7.28 23.67 -12.05
N SER A 118 6.52 24.74 -11.86
CA SER A 118 6.46 25.48 -10.60
C SER A 118 5.35 24.90 -9.72
N CYS A 119 5.73 23.91 -8.91
CA CYS A 119 4.97 23.36 -7.80
C CYS A 119 5.64 23.81 -6.49
#